data_AF-A0A4Q2Y882-F1
#
_entry.id   AF-A0A4Q2Y882-F1
#
_cell.length_a   1.000
_cell.length_b   1.000
_cell.length_c   1.000
_cell.angle_alpha   90.00
_cell.angle_beta   90.00
_cell.angle_gamma   90.00
#
_symmetry.space_group_name_H-M   'P 1'
#
loop_
_entity.id
_entity.type
_entity.pdbx_description
1 polymer ?
#
loop_
_entity_poly.entity_id
_entity_poly.type
_entity_poly.pdbx_seq_one_letter_code
_entity_poly.pdbx_strand_id
1 'polypeptide(L)'
;MDPARTLGLIRTEEGKDMPHVARNLLNRWSTEDLTGLSEWTNSQTDPVMRHSGATYVMNGLAAQGEFAEAIEWAEITNPNYKNGVISSMVSQWSLKDEAAVRDWVEQSSFPEEQKNSLREMVDHTLKSNR
;
A
#
# COMPACT_ATOMS: atom_id res chain seq x y z
N MET A 1 4.65 -20.65 -12.61
CA MET A 1 3.58 -20.02 -13.42
C MET A 1 3.85 -18.53 -13.39
N ASP A 2 3.83 -17.85 -14.53
CA ASP A 2 4.03 -16.40 -14.59
C ASP A 2 2.72 -15.68 -14.16
N PRO A 3 2.69 -14.99 -13.00
CA PRO A 3 1.50 -14.31 -12.51
C PRO A 3 1.06 -13.18 -13.45
N ALA A 4 2.00 -12.42 -14.04
CA ALA A 4 1.70 -11.31 -14.94
C ALA A 4 0.91 -11.80 -16.16
N ARG A 5 1.40 -12.87 -16.78
CA ARG A 5 0.75 -13.48 -17.94
C ARG A 5 -0.64 -14.01 -17.59
N THR A 6 -0.80 -14.60 -16.40
CA THR A 6 -2.08 -15.17 -15.94
C THR A 6 -3.12 -14.06 -15.68
N LEU A 7 -2.72 -12.95 -15.07
CA LEU A 7 -3.59 -11.79 -14.86
C LEU A 7 -4.09 -11.16 -16.16
N GLY A 8 -3.23 -11.12 -17.20
CA GLY A 8 -3.61 -10.64 -18.52
C GLY A 8 -4.77 -11.44 -19.14
N LEU A 9 -4.73 -12.77 -19.01
CA LEU A 9 -5.76 -13.67 -19.55
C LEU A 9 -7.09 -13.55 -18.80
N ILE A 10 -7.05 -13.55 -17.47
CA ILE A 10 -8.24 -13.43 -16.61
C ILE A 10 -9.03 -12.15 -16.96
N ARG A 11 -8.32 -11.04 -17.17
CA ARG A 11 -8.94 -9.76 -17.46
C ARG A 11 -9.66 -9.72 -18.80
N THR A 12 -9.08 -10.34 -19.84
CA THR A 12 -9.70 -10.35 -21.16
C THR A 12 -11.07 -11.03 -21.18
N GLU A 13 -11.36 -11.86 -20.16
CA GLU A 13 -12.62 -12.61 -20.05
C GLU A 13 -13.67 -11.93 -19.16
N GLU A 14 -13.30 -11.13 -18.15
CA GLU A 14 -14.22 -10.74 -17.04
C GLU A 14 -14.55 -9.23 -16.87
N GLY A 15 -14.22 -8.35 -17.83
CA GLY A 15 -14.74 -6.97 -17.85
C GLY A 15 -14.00 -5.95 -16.96
N LYS A 16 -14.67 -4.86 -16.53
CA LYS A 16 -14.03 -3.64 -15.96
C LYS A 16 -13.51 -3.77 -14.53
N ASP A 17 -13.98 -4.76 -13.76
CA ASP A 17 -13.58 -4.97 -12.37
C ASP A 17 -12.57 -6.10 -12.23
N MET A 18 -11.74 -6.02 -11.19
CA MET A 18 -10.80 -7.10 -10.87
C MET A 18 -11.58 -8.32 -10.36
N PRO A 19 -11.45 -9.50 -10.97
CA PRO A 19 -12.14 -10.69 -10.47
C PRO A 19 -11.47 -11.27 -9.23
N HIS A 20 -12.22 -12.08 -8.47
CA HIS A 20 -11.73 -12.69 -7.23
C HIS A 20 -10.50 -13.57 -7.42
N VAL A 21 -10.43 -14.32 -8.53
CA VAL A 21 -9.27 -15.17 -8.85
C VAL A 21 -8.00 -14.34 -9.03
N ALA A 22 -8.11 -13.16 -9.64
CA ALA A 22 -6.98 -12.27 -9.83
C ALA A 22 -6.50 -11.62 -8.52
N ARG A 23 -7.44 -11.28 -7.61
CA ARG A 23 -7.10 -10.82 -6.25
C ARG A 23 -6.30 -11.86 -5.47
N ASN A 24 -6.71 -13.13 -5.54
CA ASN A 24 -5.98 -14.22 -4.90
C ASN A 24 -4.58 -14.39 -5.49
N LEU A 25 -4.44 -14.25 -6.81
CA LEU A 25 -3.14 -14.31 -7.47
C LEU A 25 -2.23 -13.16 -7.05
N LEU A 26 -2.74 -11.92 -7.01
CA LEU A 26 -1.98 -10.76 -6.54
C LEU A 26 -1.54 -10.90 -5.08
N ASN A 27 -2.43 -11.41 -4.21
CA ASN A 27 -2.10 -11.68 -2.81
C ASN A 27 -1.00 -12.72 -2.65
N ARG A 28 -1.05 -13.80 -3.44
CA ARG A 28 -0.01 -14.81 -3.43
C ARG A 28 1.30 -14.22 -3.95
N TRP A 29 1.23 -13.45 -5.03
CA TRP A 29 2.41 -12.82 -5.63
C TRP A 29 3.10 -11.86 -4.66
N SER A 30 2.35 -11.02 -3.92
CA SER A 30 2.94 -10.12 -2.92
C SER A 30 3.69 -10.85 -1.80
N THR A 31 3.30 -12.09 -1.51
CA THR A 31 3.98 -12.92 -0.50
C THR A 31 5.16 -13.73 -1.04
N GLU A 32 5.12 -14.13 -2.32
CA GLU A 32 6.15 -14.99 -2.93
C GLU A 32 7.24 -14.20 -3.67
N ASP A 33 6.88 -13.08 -4.29
CA ASP A 33 7.76 -12.26 -5.13
C ASP A 33 7.25 -10.81 -5.19
N LEU A 34 7.50 -10.08 -4.11
CA LEU A 34 7.08 -8.68 -3.98
C LEU A 34 7.74 -7.77 -5.02
N THR A 35 8.99 -8.07 -5.40
CA THR A 35 9.73 -7.33 -6.43
C THR A 35 9.09 -7.49 -7.81
N GLY A 36 8.77 -8.72 -8.22
CA GLY A 36 8.08 -8.94 -9.49
C GLY A 36 6.69 -8.30 -9.51
N LEU A 37 5.97 -8.31 -8.38
CA LEU A 37 4.67 -7.64 -8.28
C LEU A 37 4.80 -6.12 -8.40
N SER A 38 5.81 -5.52 -7.78
CA SER A 38 6.02 -4.06 -7.81
C SER A 38 6.43 -3.59 -9.21
N GLU A 39 7.32 -4.33 -9.88
CA GLU A 39 7.69 -4.11 -11.29
C GLU A 39 6.47 -4.22 -12.22
N TRP A 40 5.68 -5.28 -12.07
CA TRP A 40 4.45 -5.45 -12.83
C TRP A 40 3.49 -4.29 -12.61
N THR A 41 3.27 -3.90 -11.36
CA THR A 41 2.36 -2.80 -11.00
C THR A 41 2.80 -1.48 -11.65
N ASN A 42 4.10 -1.18 -11.64
CA ASN A 42 4.65 0.01 -12.27
C ASN A 42 4.52 0.01 -13.80
N SER A 43 4.49 -1.17 -14.42
CA SER A 43 4.25 -1.28 -15.87
C SER A 43 2.78 -1.15 -16.29
N GLN A 44 1.83 -1.16 -15.34
CA GLN A 44 0.40 -1.12 -15.67
C GLN A 44 -0.04 0.27 -16.11
N THR A 45 -0.60 0.36 -17.33
CA THR A 45 -1.24 1.58 -17.83
C THR A 45 -2.71 1.67 -17.43
N ASP A 46 -3.32 0.54 -17.05
CA ASP A 46 -4.69 0.52 -16.59
C ASP A 46 -4.80 0.92 -15.11
N PRO A 47 -5.63 1.93 -14.78
CA PRO A 47 -5.77 2.39 -13.40
C PRO A 47 -6.28 1.32 -12.43
N VAL A 48 -7.22 0.46 -12.84
CA VAL A 48 -7.78 -0.58 -11.95
C VAL A 48 -6.70 -1.60 -11.58
N MET A 49 -5.91 -2.03 -12.57
CA MET A 49 -4.78 -2.95 -12.37
C MET A 49 -3.70 -2.31 -11.50
N ARG A 50 -3.33 -1.06 -11.83
CA ARG A 50 -2.28 -0.33 -11.12
C ARG A 50 -2.66 -0.09 -9.65
N HIS A 51 -3.88 0.35 -9.38
CA HIS A 51 -4.37 0.56 -8.00
C HIS A 51 -4.45 -0.76 -7.23
N SER A 52 -4.90 -1.84 -7.89
CA SER A 52 -4.98 -3.16 -7.26
C SER A 52 -3.59 -3.69 -6.92
N GLY A 53 -2.66 -3.69 -7.87
CA GLY A 53 -1.28 -4.07 -7.65
C GLY A 53 -0.63 -3.26 -6.53
N ALA A 54 -0.79 -1.93 -6.54
CA ALA A 54 -0.24 -1.05 -5.52
C ALA A 54 -0.77 -1.40 -4.12
N THR A 55 -2.06 -1.74 -4.02
CA THR A 55 -2.66 -2.19 -2.74
C THR A 55 -1.97 -3.46 -2.22
N TYR A 56 -1.66 -4.43 -3.09
CA TYR A 56 -1.00 -5.67 -2.69
C TYR A 56 0.49 -5.48 -2.40
N VAL A 57 1.19 -4.62 -3.14
CA VAL A 57 2.59 -4.27 -2.86
C VAL A 57 2.70 -3.59 -1.50
N MET A 58 1.87 -2.57 -1.28
CA MET A 58 1.76 -1.85 -0.01
C MET A 58 1.52 -2.79 1.17
N ASN A 59 0.56 -3.73 1.04
CA ASN A 59 0.29 -4.71 2.10
C ASN A 59 1.49 -5.65 2.35
N GLY A 60 2.19 -6.06 1.29
CA GLY A 60 3.40 -6.87 1.38
C GLY A 60 4.53 -6.16 2.13
N LEU A 61 4.78 -4.89 1.79
CA LEU A 61 5.78 -4.04 2.45
C LEU A 61 5.43 -3.81 3.93
N ALA A 62 4.17 -3.46 4.23
CA ALA A 62 3.71 -3.26 5.60
C ALA A 62 3.86 -4.53 6.45
N ALA A 63 3.59 -5.71 5.88
CA ALA A 63 3.80 -6.99 6.56
C ALA A 63 5.28 -7.26 6.88
N GLN A 64 6.20 -6.78 6.04
CA GLN A 64 7.65 -6.84 6.29
C GLN A 64 8.13 -5.75 7.27
N GLY A 65 7.30 -4.75 7.56
CA GLY A 65 7.65 -3.60 8.41
C GLY A 65 8.23 -2.41 7.66
N GLU A 66 8.25 -2.47 6.33
CA GLU A 66 8.73 -1.41 5.43
C GLU A 66 7.65 -0.33 5.25
N PHE A 67 7.23 0.30 6.36
CA PHE A 67 6.07 1.20 6.35
C PHE A 67 6.29 2.48 5.53
N ALA A 68 7.51 3.01 5.50
CA ALA A 68 7.81 4.20 4.69
C ALA A 68 7.51 3.95 3.21
N GLU A 69 8.10 2.89 2.65
CA GLU A 69 7.87 2.48 1.26
C GLU A 69 6.43 2.05 1.03
N ALA A 70 5.82 1.35 1.99
CA ALA A 70 4.41 1.01 1.90
C ALA A 70 3.53 2.27 1.74
N ILE A 71 3.78 3.35 2.50
CA ILE A 71 3.01 4.59 2.42
C ILE A 71 3.20 5.26 1.04
N GLU A 72 4.39 5.17 0.44
CA GLU A 72 4.61 5.64 -0.94
C GLU A 72 3.74 4.86 -1.95
N TRP A 73 3.63 3.53 -1.78
CA TRP A 73 2.72 2.73 -2.59
C TRP A 73 1.24 3.03 -2.31
N ALA A 74 0.90 3.39 -1.09
CA ALA A 74 -0.46 3.81 -0.73
C ALA A 74 -0.89 5.02 -1.57
N GLU A 75 0.03 5.94 -1.93
CA GLU A 75 -0.27 7.09 -2.79
C GLU A 75 -0.74 6.71 -4.20
N ILE A 76 -0.40 5.50 -4.66
CA ILE A 76 -0.79 4.94 -5.96
C ILE A 76 -2.11 4.17 -5.87
N THR A 77 -2.59 3.85 -4.67
CA THR A 77 -3.86 3.12 -4.51
C THR A 77 -5.07 3.96 -4.95
N ASN A 78 -6.25 3.35 -4.93
CA ASN A 78 -7.47 4.03 -5.34
C ASN A 78 -7.68 5.32 -4.50
N PRO A 79 -7.83 6.50 -5.14
CA PRO A 79 -7.95 7.79 -4.46
C PRO A 79 -9.07 7.85 -3.40
N ASN A 80 -10.15 7.08 -3.59
CA ASN A 80 -11.27 7.03 -2.64
C ASN A 80 -10.90 6.41 -1.29
N TYR A 81 -9.84 5.59 -1.24
CA TYR A 81 -9.43 4.86 -0.04
C TYR A 81 -8.04 5.25 0.45
N LYS A 82 -7.22 5.87 -0.41
CA LYS A 82 -5.85 6.29 -0.17
C LYS A 82 -5.60 6.87 1.23
N ASN A 83 -6.33 7.92 1.60
CA ASN A 83 -6.10 8.61 2.88
C ASN A 83 -6.35 7.69 4.08
N GLY A 84 -7.42 6.90 4.05
CA GLY A 84 -7.74 5.97 5.14
C GLY A 84 -6.70 4.85 5.28
N VAL A 85 -6.14 4.41 4.16
CA VAL A 85 -5.06 3.42 4.12
C VAL A 85 -3.77 3.98 4.72
N ILE A 86 -3.38 5.19 4.33
CA ILE A 86 -2.21 5.88 4.90
C ILE A 86 -2.39 6.06 6.43
N SER A 87 -3.55 6.52 6.87
CA SER A 87 -3.85 6.68 8.31
C SER A 87 -3.75 5.36 9.08
N SER A 88 -4.25 4.27 8.50
CA SER A 88 -4.14 2.93 9.09
C SER A 88 -2.68 2.49 9.22
N MET A 89 -1.87 2.72 8.19
CA MET A 89 -0.45 2.33 8.19
C MET A 89 0.38 3.16 9.16
N VAL A 90 0.15 4.47 9.24
CA VAL A 90 0.81 5.35 10.21
C VAL A 90 0.46 4.92 11.64
N SER A 91 -0.79 4.56 11.89
CA SER A 91 -1.22 4.03 13.20
C SER A 91 -0.53 2.71 13.53
N GLN A 92 -0.48 1.76 12.59
CA GLN A 92 0.23 0.49 12.78
C GLN A 92 1.73 0.69 13.00
N TRP A 93 2.36 1.56 12.22
CA TRP A 93 3.77 1.90 12.37
C TRP A 93 4.05 2.53 13.72
N SER A 94 3.20 3.46 14.18
CA SER A 94 3.34 4.11 15.49
C SER A 94 3.41 3.10 16.64
N LEU A 95 2.61 2.04 16.57
CA LEU A 95 2.60 0.98 17.60
C LEU A 95 3.81 0.05 17.52
N LYS A 96 4.43 -0.06 16.35
CA LYS A 96 5.58 -0.94 16.12
C LYS A 96 6.91 -0.22 16.38
N ASP A 97 7.03 1.03 15.96
CA ASP A 97 8.22 1.87 16.11
C ASP A 97 7.84 3.36 16.11
N GLU A 98 7.65 3.92 17.31
CA GLU A 98 7.32 5.33 17.51
C GLU A 98 8.41 6.27 16.96
N ALA A 99 9.69 5.92 17.15
CA ALA A 99 10.79 6.79 16.74
C ALA A 99 10.86 6.89 15.21
N ALA A 100 10.79 5.73 14.54
CA ALA A 100 10.86 5.68 13.08
C ALA A 100 9.69 6.40 12.40
N VAL A 101 8.46 6.26 12.89
CA VAL A 101 7.31 6.96 12.28
C VAL A 101 7.42 8.48 12.46
N ARG A 102 7.90 8.96 13.63
CA ARG A 102 8.09 10.39 13.87
C ARG A 102 9.15 10.97 12.94
N ASP A 103 10.30 10.30 12.83
CA ASP A 103 11.38 10.71 11.95
C ASP A 103 10.93 10.74 10.48
N TRP A 104 10.15 9.75 10.06
CA TRP A 104 9.57 9.71 8.71
C TRP A 104 8.59 10.86 8.46
N VAL A 105 7.69 11.19 9.41
CA VAL A 105 6.78 12.33 9.25
C VAL A 105 7.56 13.62 9.01
N GLU A 106 8.64 13.86 9.77
CA GLU A 106 9.48 15.05 9.60
C GLU A 106 10.17 15.10 8.24
N GLN A 107 10.71 13.97 7.78
CA GLN A 107 11.47 13.87 6.54
C GLN A 107 10.59 13.75 5.28
N SER A 108 9.32 13.41 5.44
CA SER A 108 8.38 13.28 4.32
C SER A 108 8.26 14.59 3.52
N SER A 109 7.94 14.46 2.23
CA SER A 109 7.69 15.61 1.35
C SER A 109 6.25 16.13 1.42
N PHE A 110 5.46 15.69 2.42
CA PHE A 110 4.08 16.13 2.58
C PHE A 110 4.00 17.61 2.96
N PRO A 111 2.90 18.31 2.59
CA PRO A 111 2.63 19.65 3.09
C PRO A 111 2.59 19.69 4.62
N GLU A 112 2.99 20.80 5.23
CA GLU A 112 3.03 20.92 6.71
C GLU A 112 1.68 20.66 7.39
N GLU A 113 0.56 21.00 6.75
CA GLU A 113 -0.78 20.67 7.26
C GLU A 113 -1.00 19.15 7.38
N GLN A 114 -0.53 18.40 6.38
CA GLN A 114 -0.60 16.95 6.38
C GLN A 114 0.39 16.36 7.40
N LYS A 115 1.61 16.90 7.49
CA LYS A 115 2.56 16.49 8.54
C LYS A 115 2.00 16.70 9.95
N ASN A 116 1.37 17.85 10.21
CA ASN A 116 0.70 18.12 11.49
C ASN A 116 -0.39 17.08 11.79
N SER A 117 -1.25 16.78 10.80
CA SER A 117 -2.29 15.75 10.95
C SER A 117 -1.69 14.37 11.25
N LEU A 118 -0.56 14.01 10.62
CA LEU A 118 0.15 12.76 10.88
C LEU A 118 0.78 12.73 12.28
N ARG A 119 1.40 13.84 12.73
CA ARG A 119 1.95 13.97 14.11
C ARG A 119 0.85 13.76 15.16
N GLU A 120 -0.29 14.43 14.99
CA GLU A 120 -1.45 14.28 15.89
C GLU A 120 -1.98 12.84 15.91
N MET A 121 -1.99 12.17 14.76
CA MET A 121 -2.39 10.77 14.66
C MET A 121 -1.44 9.83 15.40
N VAL A 122 -0.13 10.01 15.24
CA VAL A 122 0.90 9.26 15.97
C VAL A 122 0.68 9.43 17.47
N ASP A 123 0.54 10.67 17.94
CA ASP A 123 0.33 10.98 19.36
C ASP A 123 -0.98 10.38 19.91
N HIS A 124 -2.06 10.47 19.14
CA HIS A 124 -3.36 9.91 19.53
C HIS A 124 -3.29 8.39 19.64
N THR A 125 -2.76 7.71 18.62
CA THR A 125 -2.63 6.24 18.59
C THR A 125 -1.81 5.72 19.77
N LEU A 126 -0.72 6.39 20.12
CA LEU A 126 0.11 6.01 21.26
C LEU A 126 -0.58 6.25 22.60
N LYS A 127 -1.34 7.35 22.74
CA LYS A 127 -2.11 7.64 23.97
C LYS A 127 -3.24 6.63 24.17
N SER A 128 -3.93 6.22 23.11
CA SER A 128 -5.04 5.26 23.19
C SER A 128 -4.60 3.83 23.52
N ASN A 129 -3.30 3.49 23.38
CA ASN A 129 -2.76 2.14 23.61
C ASN A 129 -1.88 2.03 24.87
N ARG A 130 -1.86 3.07 25.73
CA ARG A 130 -1.21 3.06 27.06
C ARG A 130 -2.23 2.77 28.15
#